data_AF-A0A246GF62-F1
#
_entry.id   AF-A0A246GF62-F1
#
_cell.length_a   1.000
_cell.length_b   1.000
_cell.length_c   1.000
_cell.angle_alpha   90.00
_cell.angle_beta   90.00
_cell.angle_gamma   90.00
#
_symmetry.space_group_name_H-M   'P 1'
#
loop_
_entity.id
_entity.type
_entity.pdbx_description
1 polymer ?
#
loop_
_entity_poly.entity_id
_entity_poly.type
_entity_poly.pdbx_seq_one_letter_code
_entity_poly.pdbx_strand_id
1 'polypeptide(L)' 'MVDKTTNRRYYLHRAVKKQFNARVSPRKKLVYIAYNLIEEDKVKELQTKFNYTIQTEIV' A
#
# COMPACT_ATOMS: atom_id res chain seq x y z
N MET A 1 13.54 -3.68 -20.27
CA MET A 1 12.13 -3.22 -20.24
C MET A 1 11.65 -3.30 -18.80
N VAL A 2 11.12 -2.23 -18.21
CA VAL A 2 10.58 -2.25 -16.84
C VAL A 2 9.16 -2.80 -16.91
N ASP A 3 8.90 -3.93 -16.25
CA ASP A 3 7.59 -4.56 -16.24
C ASP A 3 6.49 -3.61 -15.76
N LYS A 4 5.37 -3.58 -16.50
CA LYS A 4 4.19 -2.74 -16.20
C LYS A 4 3.67 -2.95 -14.77
N THR A 5 3.82 -4.16 -14.23
CA THR A 5 3.46 -4.53 -12.85
C THR A 5 4.34 -3.83 -11.81
N THR A 6 5.64 -3.68 -12.07
CA THR A 6 6.56 -2.95 -11.19
C THR A 6 6.19 -1.48 -11.10
N ASN A 7 5.81 -0.87 -12.24
CA ASN A 7 5.33 0.51 -12.29
C ASN A 7 4.03 0.70 -11.52
N ARG A 8 3.07 -0.24 -11.63
CA ARG A 8 1.81 -0.18 -10.89
C ARG A 8 2.02 -0.26 -9.37
N ARG A 9 2.86 -1.19 -8.91
CA ARG A 9 3.21 -1.31 -7.48
C ARG A 9 3.83 -0.02 -6.93
N TYR A 10 4.78 0.56 -7.66
CA TYR A 10 5.42 1.81 -7.27
C TYR A 10 4.44 2.98 -7.23
N TYR A 11 3.55 3.07 -8.22
CA TYR A 11 2.46 4.05 -8.23
C TYR A 11 1.57 3.93 -6.99
N LEU A 12 1.16 2.71 -6.64
CA LEU A 12 0.32 2.47 -5.47
C LEU A 12 1.02 2.92 -4.19
N HIS A 13 2.29 2.55 -3.98
CA HIS A 13 3.05 3.00 -2.81
C HIS A 13 3.08 4.52 -2.67
N ARG A 14 3.30 5.23 -3.79
CA ARG A 14 3.33 6.69 -3.79
C ARG A 14 1.94 7.26 -3.51
N ALA A 15 0.88 6.65 -4.03
CA ALA A 15 -0.50 7.07 -3.81
C ALA A 15 -0.92 6.90 -2.35
N VAL A 16 -0.76 5.71 -1.75
CA VAL A 16 -1.14 5.49 -0.34
C VAL A 16 -0.31 6.35 0.62
N LYS A 17 0.98 6.54 0.34
CA LYS A 17 1.83 7.43 1.15
C LYS A 17 1.39 8.90 1.07
N LYS A 18 1.01 9.38 -0.12
CA LYS A 18 0.61 10.80 -0.31
C LYS A 18 -0.83 11.07 0.14
N GLN A 19 -1.76 10.16 -0.12
CA GLN A 19 -3.18 10.38 0.15
C GLN A 19 -3.55 10.07 1.59
N PHE A 20 -2.97 9.02 2.15
CA PHE A 20 -3.37 8.49 3.46
C PHE A 20 -2.29 8.63 4.53
N ASN A 21 -1.21 9.36 4.21
CA ASN A 21 -0.02 9.47 5.05
C ASN A 21 0.53 8.09 5.50
N ALA A 22 0.32 7.05 4.69
CA ALA A 22 0.63 5.67 5.06
C ALA A 22 2.14 5.40 5.00
N ARG A 23 2.66 4.62 5.95
CA ARG A 23 4.05 4.14 5.90
C ARG A 23 4.08 2.81 5.15
N VAL A 24 4.84 2.75 4.06
CA VAL A 24 5.00 1.52 3.27
C VAL A 24 6.40 0.96 3.45
N SER A 25 6.50 -0.34 3.74
CA SER A 25 7.75 -1.10 3.82
C SER A 25 7.78 -2.17 2.71
N PRO A 26 8.36 -1.86 1.53
CA PRO A 26 8.34 -2.77 0.39
C PRO A 26 9.07 -4.08 0.62
N ARG A 27 10.19 -4.06 1.36
CA ARG A 27 11.00 -5.25 1.65
C ARG A 27 10.24 -6.27 2.50
N LYS A 28 9.48 -5.79 3.49
CA LYS A 28 8.66 -6.63 4.38
C LYS A 28 7.24 -6.86 3.85
N LYS A 29 6.89 -6.23 2.72
CA LYS A 29 5.53 -6.16 2.18
C LYS A 29 4.50 -5.70 3.22
N LEU A 30 4.83 -4.67 3.99
CA LEU A 30 3.93 -4.11 5.02
C LEU A 30 3.45 -2.71 4.62
N VAL A 31 2.18 -2.41 4.88
CA VAL A 31 1.60 -1.07 4.80
C VAL A 31 1.01 -0.71 6.17
N TYR A 32 1.47 0.37 6.77
CA TYR A 32 0.93 0.92 8.00
C TYR A 32 0.01 2.08 7.64
N ILE A 33 -1.26 2.00 8.04
CA ILE A 33 -2.29 2.98 7.71
C ILE A 33 -3.27 3.13 8.88
N ALA A 34 -3.97 4.27 8.95
CA ALA A 34 -5.04 4.46 9.92
C ALA A 34 -6.20 3.45 9.69
N TYR A 35 -6.85 3.02 10.78
CA TYR A 35 -7.93 2.03 10.74
C TYR A 35 -9.07 2.43 9.79
N ASN A 36 -9.39 3.72 9.72
CA ASN A 36 -10.51 4.24 8.90
C ASN A 36 -10.28 4.12 7.38
N LEU A 37 -9.07 3.76 6.95
CA LEU A 37 -8.64 3.78 5.55
C LEU A 37 -8.28 2.38 5.02
N ILE A 38 -8.54 1.33 5.79
CA ILE A 38 -8.26 -0.06 5.39
C ILE A 38 -9.07 -0.46 4.15
N GLU A 39 -10.30 0.05 4.04
CA GLU A 39 -11.23 -0.34 2.98
C GLU A 39 -10.97 0.32 1.63
N GLU A 40 -10.00 1.22 1.55
CA GLU A 40 -9.65 1.97 0.34
C GLU A 40 -9.15 1.06 -0.79
N ASP A 41 -9.63 1.30 -2.01
CA ASP A 41 -9.38 0.46 -3.18
C ASP A 41 -7.89 0.25 -3.46
N LYS A 42 -7.07 1.28 -3.24
CA LYS A 42 -5.62 1.23 -3.49
C LYS A 42 -4.88 0.36 -2.46
N VAL A 43 -5.39 0.35 -1.23
CA VAL A 43 -4.85 -0.44 -0.13
C VAL A 43 -5.24 -1.91 -0.33
N LYS A 44 -6.50 -2.17 -0.69
CA LYS A 44 -6.98 -3.49 -1.12
C LYS A 44 -6.22 -4.04 -2.32
N GLU A 45 -5.88 -3.19 -3.30
CA GLU A 45 -5.08 -3.62 -4.46
C GLU A 45 -3.66 -4.06 -4.05
N LEU A 46 -3.03 -3.37 -3.10
CA LEU A 46 -1.73 -3.79 -2.54
C LEU A 46 -1.83 -5.12 -1.80
N GLN A 47 -2.90 -5.33 -1.03
CA GLN A 47 -3.12 -6.57 -0.30
C GLN A 47 -3.38 -7.76 -1.24
N THR A 48 -4.33 -7.63 -2.16
CA THR A 48 -4.82 -8.73 -3.00
C THR A 48 -3.91 -9.05 -4.17
N LYS A 49 -3.36 -8.05 -4.88
CA LYS A 49 -2.54 -8.27 -6.08
C LYS A 49 -1.05 -8.41 -5.78
N PHE A 50 -0.56 -7.72 -4.74
CA PHE A 50 0.87 -7.67 -4.44
C PHE A 50 1.25 -8.38 -3.13
N ASN A 51 0.28 -9.00 -2.46
CA ASN A 51 0.41 -9.73 -1.20
C ASN A 51 1.09 -8.88 -0.11
N TYR A 52 0.62 -7.65 0.08
CA TYR A 52 1.00 -6.82 1.21
C TYR A 52 0.13 -7.13 2.43
N THR A 53 0.72 -7.10 3.61
CA THR A 53 -0.02 -7.11 4.87
C THR A 53 -0.27 -5.68 5.33
N ILE A 54 -1.52 -5.38 5.63
CA ILE A 54 -1.93 -4.08 6.17
C ILE A 54 -1.85 -4.17 7.70
N GLN A 55 -1.13 -3.26 8.32
CA GLN A 55 -1.11 -3.06 9.75
C GLN A 55 -1.76 -1.73 10.06
N THR A 56 -2.64 -1.73 11.05
CA THR A 56 -3.33 -0.52 11.48
C THR A 56 -2.58 0.07 12.65
N GLU A 57 -2.20 1.34 12.55
CA GLU A 57 -1.69 2.08 13.71
C GLU A 57 -2.89 2.61 14.52
N ILE A 58 -2.88 2.41 15.84
CA ILE A 58 -3.81 3.08 16.75
C ILE A 58 -3.30 4.53 16.85
N VAL A 59 -4.05 5.48 16.30
CA VAL A 59 -3.82 6.92 16.44
C VAL A 59 -4.74 7.46 17.51
#